data_AF-A0A271IV57-F1
#
_entry.id   AF-A0A271IV57-F1
#
_cell.length_a   1.000
_cell.length_b   1.000
_cell.length_c   1.000
_cell.angle_alpha   90.00
_cell.angle_beta   90.00
_cell.angle_gamma   90.00
#
_symmetry.space_group_name_H-M   'P 1'
#
loop_
_entity.id
_entity.type
_entity.pdbx_description
1 polymer ?
#
loop_
_entity_poly.entity_id
_entity_poly.type
_entity_poly.pdbx_seq_one_letter_code
_entity_poly.pdbx_strand_id
1 'polypeptide(L)'
;MLEPMTSETLLIRLLQLDHQQWAKVGKFHPDIDFSYFDVNLLDLVLDAIGLPQDNTVEQADKYGPETGFDHADTFCRDYWTTQFRDRVQDGTPDECAAYISWVRKSYAEFLGK
;
A
#
# COMPACT_ATOMS: atom_id res chain seq x y z
N MET A 1 20.29 -25.88 -2.22
CA MET A 1 20.30 -24.73 -3.15
C MET A 1 18.99 -24.01 -2.95
N LEU A 2 19.00 -22.72 -2.62
CA LEU A 2 17.77 -21.92 -2.58
C LEU A 2 17.42 -21.57 -4.03
N GLU A 3 16.19 -21.85 -4.46
CA GLU A 3 15.74 -21.38 -5.76
C GLU A 3 15.73 -19.85 -5.80
N PRO A 4 16.12 -19.22 -6.92
CA PRO A 4 16.08 -17.77 -7.05
C PRO A 4 14.63 -17.27 -6.95
N MET A 5 14.39 -16.36 -6.01
CA MET A 5 13.09 -15.73 -5.83
C MET A 5 12.83 -14.77 -7.01
N THR A 6 11.70 -14.93 -7.69
CA THR A 6 11.27 -13.97 -8.71
C THR A 6 10.84 -12.65 -8.05
N SER A 7 10.93 -11.54 -8.78
CA SER A 7 10.46 -10.24 -8.29
C SER A 7 9.00 -10.29 -7.83
N GLU A 8 8.14 -11.01 -8.56
CA GLU A 8 6.72 -11.15 -8.18
C GLU A 8 6.54 -11.92 -6.85
N THR A 9 7.29 -13.01 -6.65
CA THR A 9 7.26 -13.75 -5.38
C THR A 9 7.72 -12.88 -4.21
N LEU A 10 8.72 -12.02 -4.42
CA LEU A 10 9.16 -11.07 -3.40
C LEU A 10 8.04 -10.09 -3.03
N LEU A 11 7.37 -9.49 -4.01
CA LEU A 11 6.28 -8.54 -3.78
C LEU A 11 5.12 -9.19 -3.00
N ILE A 12 4.75 -10.41 -3.38
CA ILE A 12 3.75 -11.20 -2.65
C ILE A 12 4.19 -11.39 -1.20
N ARG A 13 5.45 -11.80 -0.96
CA ARG A 13 5.97 -11.99 0.40
C ARG A 13 5.95 -10.71 1.24
N LEU A 14 6.25 -9.56 0.64
CA LEU A 14 6.17 -8.27 1.33
C LEU A 14 4.74 -7.97 1.79
N LEU A 15 3.72 -8.17 0.95
CA LEU A 15 2.32 -7.99 1.34
C LEU A 15 1.87 -8.98 2.42
N GLN A 16 2.33 -10.23 2.38
CA GLN A 16 2.03 -11.18 3.45
C GLN A 16 2.62 -10.74 4.79
N LEU A 17 3.85 -10.20 4.78
CA LEU A 17 4.49 -9.66 5.98
C LEU A 17 3.77 -8.41 6.49
N ASP A 18 3.34 -7.51 5.59
CA ASP A 18 2.55 -6.32 5.92
C ASP A 18 1.25 -6.70 6.64
N HIS A 19 0.49 -7.63 6.06
CA HIS A 19 -0.74 -8.15 6.64
C HIS A 19 -0.51 -8.78 8.02
N GLN A 20 0.54 -9.60 8.18
CA GLN A 20 0.89 -10.21 9.46
C GLN A 20 1.32 -9.19 10.51
N GLN A 21 2.03 -8.14 10.12
CA GLN A 21 2.44 -7.05 10.99
C GLN A 21 1.20 -6.30 11.48
N TRP A 22 0.32 -5.89 10.57
CA TRP A 22 -0.91 -5.19 10.92
C TRP A 22 -1.79 -6.00 11.90
N ALA A 23 -2.00 -7.29 11.63
CA ALA A 23 -2.77 -8.18 12.51
C ALA A 23 -2.13 -8.36 13.91
N LYS A 24 -0.81 -8.20 14.04
CA LYS A 24 -0.10 -8.27 15.32
C LYS A 24 -0.13 -6.93 16.05
N VAL A 25 0.16 -5.83 15.37
CA VAL A 25 0.17 -4.47 15.94
C VAL A 25 -1.22 -4.07 16.39
N GLY A 26 -2.26 -4.40 15.60
CA GLY A 26 -3.66 -4.12 15.94
C GLY A 26 -4.11 -4.74 17.27
N LYS A 27 -3.45 -5.79 17.77
CA LYS A 27 -3.75 -6.38 19.09
C LYS A 27 -3.28 -5.54 20.28
N PHE A 28 -2.35 -4.63 20.06
CA PHE A 28 -1.74 -3.79 21.09
C PHE A 28 -2.15 -2.31 20.97
N HIS A 29 -2.89 -1.96 19.92
CA HIS A 29 -3.48 -0.65 19.74
C HIS A 29 -4.78 -0.59 20.58
N PRO A 30 -4.85 0.19 21.67
CA PRO A 30 -4.33 1.56 21.80
C PRO A 30 -3.29 1.78 22.92
N ASP A 31 -2.77 0.72 23.55
CA ASP A 31 -1.96 0.84 24.77
C ASP A 31 -0.50 1.24 24.50
N ILE A 32 -0.02 1.00 23.28
CA ILE A 32 1.38 1.23 22.88
C ILE A 32 1.42 1.82 21.47
N ASP A 33 2.12 2.94 21.31
CA ASP A 33 2.41 3.55 20.02
C ASP A 33 3.54 2.77 19.32
N PHE A 34 3.20 2.13 18.19
CA PHE A 34 4.15 1.38 17.35
C PHE A 34 4.56 2.13 16.08
N SER A 35 4.18 3.40 15.92
CA SER A 35 4.45 4.18 14.70
C SER A 35 5.93 4.18 14.28
N TYR A 36 6.87 4.17 15.24
CA TYR A 36 8.32 4.09 14.97
C TYR A 36 8.81 2.77 14.37
N PHE A 37 8.04 1.69 14.52
CA PHE A 37 8.37 0.37 13.98
C PHE A 37 7.51 0.01 12.77
N ASP A 38 6.62 0.91 12.36
CA ASP A 38 5.74 0.67 11.23
C ASP A 38 6.52 0.86 9.93
N VAL A 39 6.91 -0.26 9.32
CA VAL A 39 7.47 -0.26 7.98
C VAL A 39 6.30 -0.57 7.06
N ASN A 40 5.86 0.44 6.30
CA ASN A 40 4.78 0.27 5.33
C ASN A 40 5.30 -0.52 4.13
N LEU A 41 5.21 -1.85 4.20
CA LEU A 41 5.66 -2.74 3.15
C LEU A 41 4.71 -2.69 1.95
N LEU A 42 3.43 -2.36 2.17
CA LEU A 42 2.50 -2.08 1.10
C LEU A 42 3.01 -0.93 0.22
N ASP A 43 3.45 0.20 0.78
CA ASP A 43 3.96 1.32 -0.01
C ASP A 43 5.16 0.93 -0.88
N LEU A 44 6.09 0.13 -0.35
CA LEU A 44 7.20 -0.40 -1.13
C LEU A 44 6.74 -1.27 -2.31
N VAL A 45 5.68 -2.05 -2.12
CA VAL A 45 5.09 -2.85 -3.20
C VAL A 45 4.42 -1.95 -4.23
N LEU A 46 3.70 -0.91 -3.81
CA LEU A 46 3.07 0.06 -4.71
C LEU A 46 4.11 0.78 -5.57
N ASP A 47 5.25 1.17 -4.97
CA ASP A 47 6.39 1.75 -5.68
C ASP A 47 6.94 0.81 -6.73
N ALA A 48 7.17 -0.45 -6.34
CA ALA A 48 7.75 -1.46 -7.22
C ALA A 48 6.85 -1.79 -8.43
N ILE A 49 5.53 -1.60 -8.31
CA ILE A 49 4.57 -1.78 -9.42
C ILE A 49 4.23 -0.47 -10.15
N GLY A 50 4.90 0.63 -9.81
CA GLY A 50 4.86 1.89 -10.55
C GLY A 50 3.73 2.84 -10.18
N LEU A 51 3.15 2.73 -8.98
CA LEU A 51 2.21 3.74 -8.49
C LEU A 51 2.98 5.01 -8.05
N PRO A 52 2.45 6.22 -8.31
CA PRO A 52 3.02 7.47 -7.81
C PRO A 52 3.07 7.48 -6.28
N GLN A 53 4.08 8.13 -5.70
CA GLN A 53 4.15 8.36 -4.26
C GLN A 53 2.93 9.13 -3.77
N ASP A 54 2.52 8.87 -2.54
CA ASP A 54 1.57 9.77 -1.88
C ASP A 54 2.24 11.14 -1.75
N ASN A 55 1.57 12.20 -2.20
CA ASN A 55 2.07 13.58 -2.09
C ASN A 55 1.10 14.51 -1.35
N THR A 56 0.13 13.93 -0.63
CA THR A 56 -0.99 14.68 -0.06
C THR A 56 -0.51 15.72 0.96
N VAL A 57 0.49 15.37 1.78
CA VAL A 57 1.08 16.28 2.78
C VAL A 57 1.83 17.42 2.10
N GLU A 58 2.62 17.12 1.08
CA GLU A 58 3.37 18.12 0.31
C GLU A 58 2.42 19.11 -0.39
N GLN A 59 1.30 18.63 -0.89
CA GLN A 59 0.28 19.46 -1.53
C GLN A 59 -0.46 20.34 -0.50
N ALA A 60 -0.80 19.77 0.66
CA ALA A 60 -1.41 20.50 1.78
C ALA A 60 -0.48 21.59 2.34
N ASP A 61 0.82 21.31 2.47
CA ASP A 61 1.81 22.29 2.91
C ASP A 61 1.97 23.44 1.91
N LYS A 62 1.87 23.13 0.61
CA LYS A 62 2.06 24.11 -0.47
C LYS A 62 0.84 25.00 -0.72
N TYR A 63 -0.36 24.43 -0.70
CA TYR A 63 -1.60 25.11 -1.11
C TYR A 63 -2.58 25.35 0.04
N GLY A 64 -2.26 24.88 1.24
CA GLY A 64 -3.17 24.85 2.40
C GLY A 64 -3.94 23.55 2.45
N PRO A 65 -4.45 23.15 3.64
CA PRO A 65 -5.03 21.83 3.86
C PRO A 65 -6.19 21.53 2.90
N GLU A 66 -7.23 22.37 2.87
CA GLU A 66 -8.41 22.14 2.01
C GLU A 66 -8.04 22.11 0.52
N THR A 67 -7.25 23.06 0.04
CA THR A 67 -6.92 23.18 -1.38
C THR A 67 -5.88 22.15 -1.83
N GLY A 68 -4.99 21.72 -0.94
CA GLY A 68 -3.99 20.69 -1.22
C GLY A 68 -4.61 19.32 -1.41
N PHE A 69 -5.62 18.94 -0.60
CA PHE A 69 -6.33 17.66 -0.78
C PHE A 69 -7.03 17.57 -2.15
N ASP A 70 -7.61 18.67 -2.62
CA ASP A 70 -8.35 18.72 -3.89
C ASP A 70 -7.49 19.15 -5.09
N HIS A 71 -6.19 19.37 -4.91
CA HIS A 71 -5.32 19.83 -5.99
C HIS A 71 -5.21 18.76 -7.09
N ALA A 72 -5.20 19.18 -8.36
CA ALA A 72 -5.24 18.26 -9.50
C ALA A 72 -4.02 17.32 -9.58
N ASP A 73 -2.88 17.74 -9.05
CA ASP A 73 -1.65 16.94 -8.97
C ASP A 73 -1.56 16.09 -7.69
N THR A 74 -2.60 16.09 -6.84
CA THR A 74 -2.62 15.30 -5.61
C THR A 74 -2.91 13.84 -5.93
N PHE A 75 -2.04 12.97 -5.43
CA PHE A 75 -2.19 11.52 -5.49
C PHE A 75 -2.17 10.98 -4.06
N CYS A 76 -3.30 10.46 -3.61
CA CYS A 76 -3.46 9.86 -2.29
C CYS A 76 -3.47 8.33 -2.40
N ARG A 77 -2.74 7.64 -1.52
CA ARG A 77 -2.65 6.18 -1.50
C ARG A 77 -3.64 5.50 -0.55
N ASP A 78 -4.37 6.25 0.26
CA ASP A 78 -5.33 5.72 1.24
C ASP A 78 -6.36 4.75 0.63
N TYR A 79 -6.78 5.02 -0.61
CA TYR A 79 -7.68 4.13 -1.33
C TYR A 79 -7.07 2.74 -1.55
N TRP A 80 -5.80 2.66 -1.96
CA TRP A 80 -5.10 1.40 -2.17
C TRP A 80 -4.90 0.64 -0.86
N THR A 81 -4.52 1.34 0.21
CA THR A 81 -4.42 0.78 1.56
C THR A 81 -5.75 0.22 2.07
N THR A 82 -6.83 0.94 1.86
CA THR A 82 -8.18 0.48 2.21
C THR A 82 -8.55 -0.78 1.42
N GLN A 83 -8.31 -0.76 0.11
CA GLN A 83 -8.61 -1.90 -0.76
C GLN A 83 -7.74 -3.13 -0.46
N PHE A 84 -6.50 -2.94 -0.02
CA PHE A 84 -5.65 -4.03 0.46
C PHE A 84 -6.30 -4.72 1.66
N ARG A 85 -6.75 -3.95 2.66
CA ARG A 85 -7.40 -4.47 3.87
C ARG A 85 -8.73 -5.19 3.56
N ASP A 86 -9.49 -4.69 2.59
CA ASP A 86 -10.76 -5.31 2.21
C ASP A 86 -10.59 -6.62 1.43
N ARG A 87 -9.54 -6.70 0.60
CA ARG A 87 -9.33 -7.80 -0.36
C ARG A 87 -8.41 -8.91 0.14
N VAL A 88 -7.54 -8.61 1.10
CA VAL A 88 -6.55 -9.54 1.64
C VAL A 88 -6.92 -9.84 3.08
N GLN A 89 -7.76 -10.85 3.26
CA GLN A 89 -8.33 -11.18 4.57
C GLN A 89 -7.43 -12.13 5.34
N ASP A 90 -6.87 -13.13 4.65
CA ASP A 90 -6.06 -14.17 5.28
C ASP A 90 -4.56 -14.02 4.98
N GLY A 91 -4.18 -13.05 4.13
CA GLY A 91 -2.79 -12.83 3.73
C GLY A 91 -2.24 -14.00 2.93
N THR A 92 -3.09 -14.75 2.21
CA THR A 92 -2.64 -15.87 1.38
C THR A 92 -1.86 -15.37 0.16
N PRO A 93 -0.94 -16.17 -0.42
CA PRO A 93 -0.21 -15.77 -1.62
C PRO A 93 -1.14 -15.39 -2.78
N ASP A 94 -2.27 -16.10 -2.92
CA ASP A 94 -3.24 -15.89 -3.99
C ASP A 94 -3.99 -14.57 -3.81
N GLU A 95 -4.39 -14.21 -2.59
CA GLU A 95 -5.00 -12.90 -2.30
C GLU A 95 -4.01 -11.76 -2.58
N CYS A 96 -2.76 -11.90 -2.13
CA CYS A 96 -1.73 -10.89 -2.38
C CYS A 96 -1.43 -10.72 -3.88
N ALA A 97 -1.35 -11.83 -4.62
CA ALA A 97 -1.15 -11.81 -6.07
C ALA A 97 -2.37 -11.19 -6.80
N ALA A 98 -3.59 -11.51 -6.34
CA ALA A 98 -4.83 -10.95 -6.86
C ALA A 98 -4.90 -9.44 -6.60
N TYR A 99 -4.47 -9.00 -5.41
CA TYR A 99 -4.37 -7.58 -5.07
C TYR A 99 -3.40 -6.84 -5.99
N ILE A 100 -2.16 -7.34 -6.17
CA ILE A 100 -1.18 -6.74 -7.09
C ILE A 100 -1.75 -6.63 -8.51
N SER A 101 -2.40 -7.69 -8.99
CA SER A 101 -3.02 -7.72 -10.32
C SER A 101 -4.14 -6.69 -10.43
N TRP A 102 -4.96 -6.55 -9.38
CA TRP A 102 -6.03 -5.57 -9.31
C TRP A 102 -5.47 -4.14 -9.32
N VAL A 103 -4.43 -3.84 -8.53
CA VAL A 103 -3.79 -2.52 -8.51
C VAL A 103 -3.29 -2.13 -9.90
N ARG A 104 -2.52 -3.01 -10.56
CA ARG A 104 -1.99 -2.77 -11.91
C ARG A 104 -3.12 -2.47 -12.90
N LYS A 105 -4.20 -3.25 -12.86
CA LYS A 105 -5.37 -3.07 -13.73
C LYS A 105 -6.08 -1.75 -13.43
N SER A 106 -6.43 -1.49 -12.17
CA SER A 106 -7.18 -0.30 -11.77
C SER A 106 -6.40 0.98 -11.99
N TYR A 107 -5.07 0.97 -11.78
CA TYR A 107 -4.24 2.13 -12.09
C TYR A 107 -4.10 2.37 -13.59
N ALA A 108 -3.94 1.31 -14.40
CA ALA A 108 -3.96 1.45 -15.85
C ALA A 108 -5.30 2.00 -16.37
N GLU A 109 -6.42 1.56 -15.80
CA GLU A 109 -7.75 2.12 -16.11
C GLU A 109 -7.91 3.57 -15.66
N PHE A 110 -7.26 3.96 -14.55
CA PHE A 110 -7.23 5.36 -14.10
C PHE A 110 -6.44 6.26 -15.08
N LEU A 111 -5.34 5.75 -15.63
CA LEU A 111 -4.53 6.49 -16.62
C LEU A 111 -5.12 6.51 -18.03
N GLY A 112 -5.95 5.51 -18.38
CA GLY A 112 -6.61 5.38 -19.69
C GLY A 112 -8.03 5.95 -19.74
N LYS A 113 -8.50 6.50 -18.63
CA LYS A 113 -9.65 7.42 -18.54
C LYS A 113 -9.16 8.85 -18.67
#